data_AF-A0A524G3H3-F1
#
_entry.id   AF-A0A524G3H3-F1
#
_cell.length_a   1.000
_cell.length_b   1.000
_cell.length_c   1.000
_cell.angle_alpha   90.00
_cell.angle_beta   90.00
_cell.angle_gamma   90.00
#
_symmetry.space_group_name_H-M   'P 1'
#
loop_
_entity.id
_entity.type
_entity.pdbx_description
1 polymer ?
#
loop_
_entity_poly.entity_id
_entity_poly.type
_entity_poly.pdbx_seq_one_letter_code
_entity_poly.pdbx_strand_id
1 'polypeptide(L)'
;MTKHIHMNYSCKKCNYRFIPIDIWRMCPNCGHEADVIAPLAEEVYKAGKYHRETHWGGGSHMPMAWISNSYADEVAPWGFKLFDYLLPRLRTGRPIEFDKYLKMMKFPDGREGDYYRALMQSFHDVFLLFETKLK
;
A
#
# COMPACT_ATOMS: atom_id res chain seq x y z
N MET A 1 10.04 -4.07 -18.12
CA MET A 1 8.64 -4.45 -17.86
C MET A 1 8.18 -3.72 -16.61
N THR A 2 7.28 -2.74 -16.76
CA THR A 2 6.57 -2.16 -15.61
C THR A 2 5.62 -3.24 -15.07
N LYS A 3 5.89 -3.77 -13.88
CA LYS A 3 4.92 -4.65 -13.21
C LYS A 3 3.73 -3.77 -12.82
N HIS A 4 2.62 -3.93 -13.52
CA HIS A 4 1.35 -3.33 -13.14
C HIS A 4 0.75 -4.18 -12.03
N ILE A 5 0.31 -3.54 -10.95
CA ILE A 5 -0.39 -4.23 -9.86
C ILE A 5 -1.85 -4.38 -10.31
N HIS A 6 -2.15 -5.45 -11.05
CA HIS A 6 -3.53 -5.77 -11.40
C HIS A 6 -4.18 -6.54 -10.26
N MET A 7 -4.74 -5.83 -9.28
CA MET A 7 -5.55 -6.46 -8.24
C MET A 7 -7.01 -6.04 -8.39
N ASN A 8 -7.79 -6.95 -8.99
CA ASN A 8 -9.22 -6.81 -9.20
C ASN A 8 -9.98 -7.87 -8.38
N TYR A 9 -9.77 -7.88 -7.06
CA TYR A 9 -10.54 -8.78 -6.21
C TYR A 9 -11.97 -8.23 -5.99
N SER A 10 -12.95 -9.12 -6.18
CA SER A 10 -14.36 -8.86 -5.96
C SER A 10 -14.88 -9.91 -4.97
N CYS A 11 -15.55 -9.46 -3.91
CA CYS A 11 -16.12 -10.36 -2.91
C CYS A 11 -17.11 -11.33 -3.57
N LYS A 12 -16.91 -12.64 -3.41
CA LYS A 12 -17.80 -13.68 -3.97
C LYS A 12 -19.25 -13.64 -3.45
N LYS A 13 -19.47 -13.02 -2.28
CA LYS A 13 -20.81 -12.93 -1.66
C LYS A 13 -21.59 -11.67 -2.06
N CYS A 14 -20.94 -10.53 -2.18
CA CYS A 14 -21.63 -9.24 -2.38
C CYS A 14 -21.06 -8.39 -3.53
N ASN A 15 -20.08 -8.90 -4.29
CA ASN A 15 -19.40 -8.21 -5.38
C ASN A 15 -18.72 -6.88 -5.00
N TYR A 16 -18.60 -6.57 -3.71
CA TYR A 16 -17.85 -5.42 -3.24
C TYR A 16 -16.37 -5.60 -3.56
N ARG A 17 -15.77 -4.59 -4.19
CA ARG A 17 -14.35 -4.58 -4.55
C ARG A 17 -13.53 -4.11 -3.36
N PHE A 18 -12.54 -4.89 -2.97
CA PHE A 18 -11.55 -4.53 -1.96
C PHE A 18 -10.29 -5.37 -2.19
N ILE A 19 -9.20 -5.05 -1.49
CA ILE A 19 -7.95 -5.81 -1.57
C ILE A 19 -7.80 -6.61 -0.27
N PRO A 20 -7.97 -7.95 -0.31
CA PRO A 20 -7.73 -8.77 0.85
C PRO A 20 -6.23 -8.79 1.16
N ILE A 21 -5.86 -8.42 2.38
CA ILE A 21 -4.49 -8.39 2.88
C ILE A 21 -4.38 -9.27 4.12
N ASP A 22 -3.16 -9.66 4.51
CA ASP A 22 -2.97 -10.63 5.59
C ASP A 22 -3.67 -10.26 6.90
N ILE A 23 -3.65 -8.98 7.26
CA ILE A 23 -4.27 -8.44 8.48
C ILE A 23 -5.74 -8.03 8.32
N TRP A 24 -6.28 -8.11 7.10
CA TRP A 24 -7.67 -7.76 6.80
C TRP A 24 -8.20 -8.61 5.64
N ARG A 25 -8.64 -9.82 5.99
CA ARG A 25 -9.17 -10.83 5.05
C ARG A 25 -10.67 -10.71 4.81
N MET A 26 -11.36 -9.97 5.67
CA MET A 26 -12.82 -9.88 5.70
C MET A 26 -13.31 -8.78 4.76
N CYS A 27 -14.30 -9.09 3.93
CA CYS A 27 -14.97 -8.11 3.10
C CYS A 27 -15.57 -6.99 3.96
N PRO A 28 -15.20 -5.71 3.75
CA PRO A 28 -15.72 -4.59 4.54
C PRO A 28 -17.24 -4.44 4.49
N ASN A 29 -17.86 -4.84 3.38
CA ASN A 29 -19.29 -4.68 3.17
C ASN A 29 -20.15 -5.80 3.78
N CYS A 30 -19.69 -7.06 3.74
CA CYS A 30 -20.54 -8.20 4.11
C CYS A 30 -19.91 -9.20 5.08
N GLY A 31 -18.66 -8.95 5.52
CA GLY A 31 -17.92 -9.81 6.43
C GLY A 31 -17.55 -11.17 5.86
N HIS A 32 -17.70 -11.41 4.56
CA HIS A 32 -17.23 -12.66 3.94
C HIS A 32 -15.71 -12.68 3.89
N GLU A 33 -15.10 -13.76 4.39
CA GLU A 33 -13.65 -13.97 4.31
C GLU A 33 -13.23 -14.20 2.85
N ALA A 34 -12.16 -13.54 2.43
CA ALA A 34 -11.59 -13.74 1.12
C ALA A 34 -10.87 -15.08 1.01
N ASP A 35 -10.99 -15.72 -0.16
CA ASP A 35 -10.32 -16.99 -0.48
C ASP A 35 -8.89 -16.81 -0.99
N VAL A 36 -8.51 -15.56 -1.30
CA VAL A 36 -7.18 -15.19 -1.75
C VAL A 36 -6.68 -14.00 -0.94
N ILE A 37 -5.39 -14.00 -0.62
CA ILE A 37 -4.69 -12.87 -0.01
C ILE A 37 -3.75 -12.27 -1.04
N ALA A 38 -3.85 -10.95 -1.20
CA ALA A 38 -3.06 -10.23 -2.17
C ALA A 38 -1.74 -9.77 -1.53
N PRO A 39 -0.56 -10.06 -2.14
CA PRO A 39 0.74 -9.59 -1.64
C PRO A 39 0.99 -8.12 -1.99
N LEU A 40 -0.04 -7.27 -1.84
CA LEU A 40 -0.03 -5.90 -2.34
C LEU A 40 1.12 -5.08 -1.72
N ALA A 41 1.30 -5.18 -0.41
CA ALA A 41 2.32 -4.41 0.29
C ALA A 41 3.74 -4.75 -0.16
N GLU A 42 4.01 -6.02 -0.44
CA GLU A 42 5.29 -6.47 -0.95
C GLU A 42 5.50 -6.03 -2.41
N GLU A 43 4.49 -6.14 -3.27
CA GLU A 43 4.58 -5.70 -4.67
C GLU A 43 4.74 -4.18 -4.75
N VAL A 44 4.03 -3.40 -3.93
CA VAL A 44 4.21 -1.95 -3.82
C VAL A 44 5.63 -1.60 -3.34
N TYR A 45 6.16 -2.31 -2.33
CA TYR A 45 7.55 -2.11 -1.87
C TYR A 45 8.55 -2.36 -3.00
N LYS A 46 8.47 -3.54 -3.64
CA LYS A 46 9.38 -3.94 -4.72
C LYS A 46 9.32 -2.97 -5.89
N ALA A 47 8.12 -2.53 -6.27
CA ALA A 47 7.93 -1.56 -7.33
C ALA A 47 8.49 -0.18 -6.94
N GLY A 48 8.17 0.33 -5.75
CA GLY A 48 8.68 1.61 -5.25
C GLY A 48 10.20 1.64 -5.16
N LYS A 49 10.81 0.55 -4.66
CA LYS A 49 12.27 0.37 -4.61
C LYS A 49 12.87 0.34 -6.02
N TYR A 50 12.34 -0.50 -6.91
CA TYR A 50 12.80 -0.58 -8.30
C TYR A 50 12.73 0.79 -8.99
N HIS A 51 11.58 1.48 -8.94
CA HIS A 51 11.43 2.78 -9.57
C HIS A 51 12.40 3.82 -9.02
N ARG A 52 12.68 3.79 -7.72
CA ARG A 52 13.69 4.66 -7.10
C ARG A 52 15.10 4.37 -7.60
N GLU A 53 15.44 3.10 -7.74
CA GLU A 53 16.76 2.64 -8.19
C GLU A 53 16.95 2.90 -9.70
N THR A 54 15.90 2.77 -10.51
CA THR A 54 15.98 2.89 -11.97
C THR A 54 15.69 4.29 -12.52
N HIS A 55 14.95 5.15 -11.80
CA HIS A 55 14.59 6.50 -12.26
C HIS A 55 15.33 7.63 -11.52
N TRP A 56 16.55 7.36 -11.04
CA TRP A 56 17.58 8.30 -10.54
C TRP A 56 17.13 9.54 -9.71
N GLY A 57 17.58 9.60 -8.46
CA GLY A 57 18.04 10.87 -7.88
C GLY A 57 17.00 11.88 -7.38
N GLY A 58 15.75 11.46 -7.09
CA GLY A 58 14.81 12.26 -6.29
C GLY A 58 13.62 12.89 -7.02
N GLY A 59 13.24 12.40 -8.21
CA GLY A 59 12.26 13.06 -9.07
C GLY A 59 11.01 12.25 -9.45
N SER A 60 10.33 11.61 -8.48
CA SER A 60 9.05 10.87 -8.57
C SER A 60 9.13 9.33 -8.66
N HIS A 61 8.55 8.67 -7.64
CA HIS A 61 8.45 7.21 -7.49
C HIS A 61 7.25 6.58 -8.22
N MET A 62 6.41 7.42 -8.84
CA MET A 62 5.22 7.00 -9.58
C MET A 62 5.41 7.38 -11.05
N PRO A 63 5.65 6.42 -11.96
CA PRO A 63 5.67 6.75 -13.38
C PRO A 63 4.31 7.30 -13.82
N MET A 64 4.28 8.38 -14.60
CA MET A 64 3.06 9.01 -15.11
C MET A 64 2.16 8.04 -15.91
N ALA A 65 2.69 6.90 -16.36
CA ALA A 65 2.00 5.89 -17.16
C ALA A 65 1.46 4.69 -16.34
N TRP A 66 1.24 4.84 -15.03
CA TRP A 66 0.84 3.74 -14.14
C TRP A 66 -0.66 3.62 -13.85
N ILE A 67 -1.52 4.27 -14.64
CA ILE A 67 -2.97 4.13 -14.54
C ILE A 67 -3.41 2.95 -15.42
N SER A 68 -3.77 1.84 -14.80
CA SER A 68 -4.42 0.69 -15.44
C SER A 68 -5.92 0.59 -15.15
N ASN A 69 -6.48 1.57 -14.43
CA ASN A 69 -7.85 1.63 -13.93
C ASN A 69 -8.23 0.45 -13.01
N SER A 70 -7.26 -0.11 -12.28
CA SER A 70 -7.51 -1.14 -11.26
C SER A 70 -7.76 -0.51 -9.88
N TYR A 71 -8.43 -1.22 -8.97
CA TYR A 71 -8.60 -0.75 -7.58
C TYR A 71 -7.24 -0.66 -6.84
N ALA A 72 -6.24 -1.45 -7.25
CA ALA A 72 -4.88 -1.27 -6.80
C ALA A 72 -4.26 0.06 -7.25
N ASP A 73 -4.67 0.66 -8.38
CA ASP A 73 -4.18 1.98 -8.81
C ASP A 73 -4.74 3.11 -7.94
N GLU A 74 -5.89 2.91 -7.31
CA GLU A 74 -6.45 3.84 -6.31
C GLU A 74 -5.69 3.75 -4.97
N VAL A 75 -5.21 2.56 -4.64
CA VAL A 75 -4.55 2.26 -3.35
C VAL A 75 -3.03 2.49 -3.40
N ALA A 76 -2.35 2.11 -4.48
CA ALA A 76 -0.89 2.14 -4.58
C ALA A 76 -0.27 3.53 -4.34
N PRO A 77 -0.85 4.66 -4.79
CA PRO A 77 -0.35 5.99 -4.46
C PRO A 77 -0.20 6.26 -2.96
N TRP A 78 -1.07 5.67 -2.13
CA TRP A 78 -0.97 5.78 -0.66
C TRP A 78 0.22 5.00 -0.11
N GLY A 79 0.45 3.79 -0.64
CA GLY A 79 1.64 2.99 -0.35
C GLY A 79 2.94 3.72 -0.72
N PHE A 80 3.00 4.38 -1.89
CA PHE A 80 4.18 5.17 -2.29
C PHE A 80 4.38 6.40 -1.40
N LYS A 81 3.32 7.13 -1.05
CA LYS A 81 3.43 8.25 -0.10
C LYS A 81 3.96 7.78 1.26
N LEU A 82 3.59 6.59 1.71
CA LEU A 82 4.10 6.03 2.96
C LEU A 82 5.55 5.59 2.82
N PHE A 83 5.94 5.03 1.67
CA PHE A 83 7.32 4.68 1.37
C PHE A 83 8.22 5.92 1.48
N ASP A 84 7.78 7.03 0.88
CA ASP A 84 8.47 8.33 0.93
C ASP A 84 8.54 8.92 2.34
N TYR A 85 7.54 8.62 3.19
CA TYR A 85 7.55 9.02 4.59
C TYR A 85 8.53 8.19 5.44
N LEU A 86 8.51 6.86 5.29
CA LEU A 86 9.25 5.94 6.15
C LEU A 86 10.74 5.90 5.82
N LEU A 87 11.09 5.86 4.54
CA LEU A 87 12.43 5.54 4.10
C LEU A 87 13.50 6.57 4.52
N PRO A 88 13.27 7.90 4.42
CA PRO A 88 14.22 8.88 4.94
C PRO A 88 14.38 8.77 6.46
N ARG A 89 13.31 8.44 7.19
CA ARG A 89 13.32 8.30 8.66
C ARG A 89 14.13 7.09 9.10
N LEU A 90 13.92 5.95 8.45
CA LEU A 90 14.69 4.73 8.68
C LEU A 90 16.19 4.91 8.43
N ARG A 91 16.55 5.72 7.43
CA ARG A 91 17.96 6.03 7.10
C ARG A 91 18.60 7.03 8.04
N THR A 92 17.84 8.02 8.51
CA THR A 92 18.35 9.11 9.35
C THR A 92 18.17 8.88 10.85
N GLY A 93 17.51 7.78 11.24
CA GLY A 93 17.16 7.50 12.64
C GLY A 93 16.08 8.44 13.20
N ARG A 94 15.39 9.21 12.33
CA ARG A 94 14.29 10.08 12.77
C ARG A 94 13.09 9.23 13.23
N PRO A 95 12.34 9.68 14.24
CA PRO A 95 11.17 8.96 14.73
C PRO A 95 10.10 8.81 13.64
N ILE A 96 9.46 7.64 13.62
CA ILE A 96 8.31 7.32 12.79
C ILE A 96 7.04 7.65 13.60
N GLU A 97 6.36 8.73 13.25
CA GLU A 97 5.09 9.14 13.86
C GLU A 97 3.92 8.63 13.01
N PHE A 98 3.75 7.31 12.92
CA PHE A 98 2.79 6.69 11.98
C PHE A 98 1.34 7.16 12.20
N ASP A 99 0.88 7.24 13.46
CA ASP A 99 -0.47 7.73 13.75
C ASP A 99 -0.71 9.19 13.33
N LYS A 100 0.31 10.03 13.43
CA LYS A 100 0.25 11.42 12.97
C LYS A 100 0.19 11.48 11.45
N TYR A 101 0.97 10.65 10.77
CA TYR A 101 0.90 10.50 9.32
C TYR A 101 -0.50 10.04 8.87
N LEU A 102 -1.08 9.02 9.52
CA LEU A 102 -2.43 8.55 9.22
C LEU A 102 -3.49 9.65 9.40
N LYS A 103 -3.39 10.49 10.45
CA LYS A 103 -4.30 11.62 10.68
C LYS A 103 -4.21 12.72 9.61
N MET A 104 -3.06 12.86 8.95
CA MET A 104 -2.88 13.81 7.85
C MET A 104 -3.46 13.30 6.53
N MET A 105 -3.69 11.99 6.42
CA MET A 105 -4.31 11.40 5.24
C MET A 105 -5.83 11.57 5.35
N LYS A 106 -6.41 12.36 4.44
CA LYS A 106 -7.86 12.43 4.29
C LYS A 106 -8.30 11.19 3.51
N PHE A 107 -8.70 10.15 4.23
CA PHE A 107 -9.36 9.01 3.61
C PHE A 107 -10.73 9.45 3.07
N PRO A 108 -11.19 8.91 1.94
CA PRO A 108 -12.60 8.98 1.57
C PRO A 108 -13.44 8.41 2.73
N ASP A 109 -14.66 8.94 2.86
CA ASP A 109 -15.65 8.75 3.92
C ASP A 109 -15.51 7.62 4.97
N GLY A 110 -15.87 7.95 6.22
CA GLY A 110 -15.52 7.26 7.47
C GLY A 110 -15.91 5.78 7.68
N ARG A 111 -16.42 5.06 6.67
CA ARG A 111 -16.54 3.58 6.68
C ARG A 111 -15.28 2.90 6.11
N GLU A 112 -14.49 3.62 5.31
CA GLU A 112 -13.27 3.09 4.71
C GLU A 112 -12.03 3.32 5.59
N GLY A 113 -12.15 4.14 6.64
CA GLY A 113 -11.03 4.56 7.49
C GLY A 113 -10.30 3.41 8.19
N ASP A 114 -11.03 2.40 8.70
CA ASP A 114 -10.42 1.25 9.39
C ASP A 114 -9.74 0.29 8.39
N TYR A 115 -10.38 0.06 7.24
CA TYR A 115 -9.80 -0.73 6.16
C TYR A 115 -8.54 -0.07 5.60
N TYR A 116 -8.59 1.23 5.30
CA TYR A 116 -7.41 1.98 4.86
C TYR A 116 -6.33 2.03 5.94
N ARG A 117 -6.69 2.17 7.23
CA ARG A 117 -5.72 2.08 8.33
C ARG A 117 -5.02 0.72 8.34
N ALA A 118 -5.76 -0.37 8.22
CA ALA A 118 -5.19 -1.72 8.14
C ALA A 118 -4.29 -1.87 6.91
N LEU A 119 -4.72 -1.36 5.76
CA LEU A 119 -3.94 -1.35 4.53
C LEU A 119 -2.62 -0.59 4.67
N MET A 120 -2.66 0.60 5.28
CA MET A 120 -1.47 1.38 5.58
C MET A 120 -0.57 0.72 6.62
N GLN A 121 -1.14 0.04 7.62
CA GLN A 121 -0.37 -0.74 8.59
C GLN A 121 0.37 -1.89 7.91
N SER A 122 -0.30 -2.60 6.98
CA SER A 122 0.33 -3.65 6.18
C SER A 122 1.50 -3.12 5.36
N PHE A 123 1.34 -1.98 4.70
CA PHE A 123 2.46 -1.31 4.02
C PHE A 123 3.60 -0.96 4.97
N HIS A 124 3.29 -0.37 6.12
CA HIS A 124 4.26 0.00 7.14
C HIS A 124 5.09 -1.20 7.60
N ASP A 125 4.44 -2.28 7.98
CA ASP A 125 5.08 -3.47 8.55
C ASP A 125 5.96 -4.17 7.52
N VAL A 126 5.48 -4.28 6.28
CA VAL A 126 6.27 -4.85 5.18
C VAL A 126 7.48 -3.99 4.86
N PHE A 127 7.35 -2.66 4.85
CA PHE A 127 8.48 -1.78 4.56
C PHE A 127 9.54 -1.84 5.67
N LEU A 128 9.11 -1.88 6.94
CA LEU A 128 10.02 -2.11 8.06
C LEU A 128 10.74 -3.45 7.94
N LEU A 129 10.00 -4.52 7.63
CA LEU A 129 10.57 -5.86 7.50
C LEU A 129 11.66 -5.91 6.42
N PHE A 130 11.42 -5.31 5.26
CA PHE A 130 12.39 -5.33 4.16
C PHE A 130 13.58 -4.42 4.40
N GLU A 131 13.40 -3.23 4.98
CA GLU A 131 14.52 -2.29 5.22
C GLU A 131 15.36 -2.69 6.44
N THR A 132 14.79 -3.35 7.45
CA THR A 132 15.56 -3.82 8.62
C THR A 132 16.37 -5.08 8.34
N LYS A 133 15.89 -5.96 7.45
CA LYS A 133 16.63 -7.16 6.99
C LYS A 133 17.80 -6.87 6.05
N LEU A 134 17.97 -5.61 5.62
CA LEU A 134 19.07 -5.18 4.74
C LEU A 134 20.26 -4.57 5.51
N LYS A 135 20.21 -4.57 6.85
CA LYS A 135 21.34 -4.22 7.73
C LYS A 135 21.96 -5.48 8.32
#